data_AF-A0A1Q7IZT0-F1
#
_entry.id   AF-A0A1Q7IZT0-F1
#
_cell.length_a   1.000
_cell.length_b   1.000
_cell.length_c   1.000
_cell.angle_alpha   90.00
_cell.angle_beta   90.00
_cell.angle_gamma   90.00
#
_symmetry.space_group_name_H-M   'P 1'
#
loop_
_entity.id
_entity.type
_entity.pdbx_description
1 polymer ?
#
loop_
_entity_poly.entity_id
_entity_poly.type
_entity_poly.pdbx_seq_one_letter_code
_entity_poly.pdbx_strand_id
1 'polypeptide(L)'
;MTNSLAATDVWLVHAGYMKYRRPLLERGVRLYELRPEAAGATKSRASKAIIGSSRASLHGKTFVFDRTSVFIGSVNLDPRSLEQNTEVGVVVSSPELAAEVAALFDRWASPELAYEVTRGPNGGLEWTGGYTDEPKAGFWRPLGARLFSHLPIDSLI
;
A
#
# COMPACT_ATOMS: atom_id res chain seq x y z
N MET A 1 0.07 4.70 1.17
CA MET A 1 0.76 3.85 0.19
C MET A 1 0.69 2.41 0.67
N THR A 2 0.52 1.45 -0.23
CA THR A 2 0.51 0.00 0.09
C THR A 2 1.13 -0.79 -1.06
N ASN A 3 1.24 -2.11 -0.95
CA ASN A 3 1.65 -2.98 -2.06
C ASN A 3 0.52 -3.11 -3.10
N SER A 4 0.87 -3.09 -4.40
CA SER A 4 -0.05 -3.55 -5.44
C SER A 4 -0.34 -5.06 -5.34
N LEU A 5 -1.37 -5.57 -6.03
CA LEU A 5 -1.68 -7.00 -6.04
C LEU A 5 -0.53 -7.87 -6.57
N ALA A 6 0.28 -7.31 -7.48
CA ALA A 6 1.45 -7.99 -8.02
C ALA A 6 2.69 -7.91 -7.08
N ALA A 7 2.67 -7.00 -6.10
CA ALA A 7 3.74 -6.78 -5.13
C ALA A 7 3.45 -7.40 -3.74
N THR A 8 2.24 -7.93 -3.51
CA THR A 8 1.88 -8.58 -2.24
C THR A 8 2.10 -10.09 -2.28
N ASP A 9 2.58 -10.65 -1.17
CA ASP A 9 2.71 -12.10 -0.96
C ASP A 9 1.38 -12.73 -0.50
N VAL A 10 0.44 -11.93 0.02
CA VAL A 10 -0.84 -12.39 0.58
C VAL A 10 -2.00 -11.74 -0.17
N TRP A 11 -2.50 -12.44 -1.19
CA TRP A 11 -3.59 -11.96 -2.05
C TRP A 11 -4.92 -11.80 -1.30
N LEU A 12 -5.17 -12.57 -0.23
CA LEU A 12 -6.41 -12.51 0.55
C LEU A 12 -6.54 -11.18 1.32
N VAL A 13 -5.46 -10.72 1.96
CA VAL A 13 -5.43 -9.41 2.64
C VAL A 13 -5.61 -8.28 1.62
N HIS A 14 -5.01 -8.43 0.45
CA HIS A 14 -5.19 -7.46 -0.63
C HIS A 14 -6.65 -7.37 -1.08
N ALA A 15 -7.38 -8.49 -1.16
CA ALA A 15 -8.80 -8.50 -1.50
C ALA A 15 -9.65 -7.65 -0.54
N GLY A 16 -9.36 -7.71 0.76
CA GLY A 16 -9.99 -6.85 1.77
C GLY A 16 -9.66 -5.37 1.60
N TYR A 17 -8.47 -5.03 1.13
CA TYR A 17 -8.08 -3.65 0.81
C TYR A 17 -8.76 -3.12 -0.47
N MET A 18 -8.89 -3.93 -1.53
CA MET A 18 -9.37 -3.50 -2.85
C MET A 18 -10.70 -2.75 -2.82
N LYS A 19 -11.63 -3.15 -1.92
CA LYS A 19 -12.94 -2.52 -1.76
C LYS A 19 -12.87 -1.08 -1.26
N TYR A 20 -11.79 -0.69 -0.58
CA TYR A 20 -11.63 0.65 -0.01
C TYR A 20 -11.04 1.67 -0.99
N ARG A 21 -10.48 1.25 -2.14
CA ARG A 21 -9.90 2.19 -3.12
C ARG A 21 -10.87 3.28 -3.55
N ARG A 22 -12.08 2.89 -3.98
CA ARG A 22 -13.10 3.84 -4.43
C ARG A 22 -13.56 4.78 -3.30
N PRO A 23 -14.01 4.28 -2.12
CA PRO A 23 -14.38 5.15 -1.01
C PRO A 23 -13.28 6.09 -0.50
N LEU A 24 -12.01 5.69 -0.61
CA LEU A 24 -10.86 6.54 -0.24
C LEU A 24 -10.67 7.67 -1.26
N LEU A 25 -10.67 7.35 -2.55
CA LEU A 25 -10.53 8.34 -3.63
C LEU A 25 -11.68 9.35 -3.62
N GLU A 26 -12.91 8.89 -3.37
CA GLU A 26 -14.10 9.76 -3.26
C GLU A 26 -14.01 10.75 -2.08
N ARG A 27 -13.21 10.42 -1.05
CA ARG A 27 -12.95 11.29 0.10
C ARG A 27 -11.69 12.16 -0.06
N GLY A 28 -11.10 12.20 -1.26
CA GLY A 28 -9.93 13.03 -1.57
C GLY A 28 -8.59 12.43 -1.13
N VAL A 29 -8.56 11.15 -0.75
CA VAL A 29 -7.31 10.47 -0.43
C VAL A 29 -6.51 10.23 -1.72
N ARG A 30 -5.22 10.59 -1.73
CA ARG A 30 -4.29 10.20 -2.79
C ARG A 30 -3.72 8.83 -2.50
N LEU A 31 -3.83 7.92 -3.46
CA LEU A 31 -3.54 6.51 -3.26
C LEU A 31 -2.38 6.07 -4.13
N TYR A 32 -1.40 5.41 -3.50
CA TYR A 32 -0.20 4.90 -4.15
C TYR A 32 -0.01 3.42 -3.86
N GLU A 33 0.26 2.64 -4.91
CA GLU A 33 0.49 1.21 -4.83
C GLU A 33 1.85 0.84 -5.39
N LEU A 34 2.71 0.20 -4.60
CA LEU A 34 4.07 -0.12 -5.03
C LEU A 34 4.09 -1.06 -6.22
N ARG A 35 4.95 -0.75 -7.18
CA ARG A 35 5.25 -1.59 -8.33
C ARG A 35 6.01 -2.85 -7.88
N PRO A 36 5.78 -4.01 -8.52
CA PRO A 36 6.49 -5.25 -8.20
C PRO A 36 8.01 -5.12 -8.26
N GLU A 37 8.53 -4.29 -9.18
CA GLU A 37 9.96 -4.02 -9.32
C GLU A 37 10.54 -3.34 -8.06
N ALA A 38 9.80 -2.37 -7.50
CA ALA A 38 10.19 -1.66 -6.28
C ALA A 38 10.05 -2.56 -5.05
N ALA A 39 9.06 -3.45 -5.06
CA ALA A 39 8.88 -4.50 -4.07
C ALA A 39 9.77 -5.72 -4.34
N GLY A 40 10.86 -5.61 -5.12
CA GLY A 40 11.83 -6.69 -5.37
C GLY A 40 11.27 -8.02 -5.89
N ALA A 41 10.08 -8.01 -6.51
CA ALA A 41 9.44 -9.18 -7.11
C ALA A 41 10.02 -9.56 -8.48
N THR A 42 10.86 -8.70 -9.08
CA THR A 42 11.60 -9.02 -10.32
C THR A 42 13.02 -9.48 -10.01
N LYS A 43 13.33 -10.74 -10.32
CA LYS A 43 14.68 -11.33 -10.28
C LYS A 43 15.60 -10.64 -11.31
N SER A 44 16.24 -9.52 -11.00
CA SER A 44 17.43 -9.07 -11.73
C SER A 44 18.29 -8.11 -10.91
N ARG A 45 19.60 -8.23 -11.15
CA ARG A 45 20.74 -7.69 -10.40
C ARG A 45 20.75 -6.16 -10.22
N ALA A 46 21.46 -5.77 -9.16
CA ALA A 46 22.24 -4.54 -9.04
C ALA A 46 21.46 -3.22 -8.93
N SER A 47 20.93 -2.93 -7.74
CA SER A 47 20.92 -1.54 -7.26
C SER A 47 21.26 -1.50 -5.77
N LYS A 48 22.08 -0.51 -5.43
CA LYS A 48 22.76 -0.33 -4.14
C LYS A 48 21.78 -0.43 -2.97
N ALA A 49 22.25 -1.11 -1.93
CA ALA A 49 21.62 -1.22 -0.63
C ALA A 49 21.01 0.11 -0.17
N ILE A 50 19.68 0.20 -0.24
CA ILE A 50 18.89 1.13 0.55
C ILE A 50 18.69 0.42 1.88
N ILE A 51 19.04 1.09 2.97
CA ILE A 51 18.92 0.62 4.34
C ILE A 51 17.51 0.03 4.56
N GLY A 52 17.43 -1.24 4.98
CA GLY A 52 16.16 -1.91 5.30
C GLY A 52 15.79 -3.14 4.46
N SER A 53 16.76 -3.86 3.89
CA SER A 53 16.50 -5.07 3.08
C SER A 53 16.07 -6.28 3.92
N SER A 54 14.83 -6.32 4.39
CA SER A 54 14.10 -7.58 4.58
C SER A 54 13.14 -7.75 3.41
N ARG A 55 13.54 -8.55 2.42
CA ARG A 55 12.72 -9.10 1.32
C ARG A 55 11.34 -8.42 1.12
N ALA A 56 11.37 -7.27 0.46
CA ALA A 56 10.54 -7.00 -0.70
C ALA A 56 8.99 -7.03 -0.54
N SER A 57 8.49 -6.52 0.59
CA SER A 57 7.09 -6.14 0.77
C SER A 57 7.04 -4.94 1.72
N LEU A 58 6.25 -3.91 1.40
CA LEU A 58 6.07 -2.76 2.29
C LEU A 58 5.36 -3.20 3.57
N HIS A 59 6.13 -3.48 4.62
CA HIS A 59 5.59 -3.97 5.89
C HIS A 59 5.53 -2.88 6.98
N GLY A 60 6.27 -1.78 6.80
CA GLY A 60 6.23 -0.65 7.73
C GLY A 60 4.86 0.00 7.76
N LYS A 61 4.28 0.18 8.95
CA LYS A 61 3.09 1.01 9.15
C LYS A 61 3.52 2.28 9.85
N THR A 62 3.62 3.33 9.04
CA THR A 62 4.15 4.62 9.46
C THR A 62 3.18 5.70 9.02
N PHE A 63 2.89 6.64 9.92
CA PHE A 63 2.06 7.81 9.62
C PHE A 63 2.86 9.07 9.93
N VAL A 64 2.83 10.03 9.03
CA VAL A 64 3.38 11.37 9.26
C VAL A 64 2.22 12.33 9.41
N PHE A 65 2.23 13.11 10.49
CA PHE A 65 1.21 14.12 10.81
C PHE A 65 1.83 15.50 10.64
N ASP A 66 1.26 16.30 9.74
CA ASP A 66 1.62 17.70 9.47
C ASP A 66 3.12 17.99 9.24
N ARG A 67 3.91 16.94 8.95
CA ARG A 67 5.38 16.97 8.93
C ARG A 67 6.01 17.42 10.26
N THR A 68 5.34 17.23 11.39
CA THR A 68 5.85 17.56 12.73
C THR A 68 6.03 16.34 13.63
N SER A 69 5.26 15.28 13.37
CA SER A 69 5.31 14.05 14.17
C SER A 69 5.19 12.82 13.28
N VAL A 70 5.78 11.72 13.73
CA VAL A 70 5.67 10.41 13.08
C VAL A 70 5.18 9.37 14.07
N PHE A 71 4.28 8.51 13.61
CA PHE A 71 3.95 7.25 14.27
C PHE A 71 4.63 6.11 13.54
N ILE A 72 5.22 5.17 14.29
CA ILE A 72 5.76 3.91 13.78
C ILE A 72 5.21 2.79 14.66
N GLY A 73 4.59 1.77 14.07
CA GLY A 73 4.02 0.67 14.85
C GLY A 73 3.57 -0.54 14.04
N SER A 74 2.84 -1.43 14.71
CA SER A 74 2.31 -2.68 14.16
C SER A 74 0.89 -2.55 13.60
N VAL A 75 0.17 -1.47 13.94
CA VAL A 75 -1.24 -1.27 13.56
C VAL A 75 -1.42 -1.23 12.04
N ASN A 76 -2.27 -2.11 11.53
CA ASN A 76 -2.82 -1.98 10.18
C ASN A 76 -4.11 -1.14 10.23
N LEU A 77 -4.44 -0.46 9.13
CA LEU A 77 -5.70 0.30 9.03
C LEU A 77 -6.86 -0.62 8.59
N ASP A 78 -7.15 -1.63 9.41
CA ASP A 78 -8.28 -2.54 9.24
C ASP A 78 -9.02 -2.77 10.57
N PRO A 79 -10.30 -3.19 10.52
CA PRO A 79 -11.11 -3.40 11.73
C PRO A 79 -10.47 -4.39 12.70
N ARG A 80 -9.77 -5.42 12.21
CA ARG A 80 -9.16 -6.45 13.04
C ARG A 80 -8.04 -5.90 13.91
N SER A 81 -7.13 -5.10 13.32
CA SER A 81 -6.07 -4.40 14.05
C SER A 81 -6.62 -3.39 15.07
N LEU A 82 -7.78 -2.78 14.79
CA LEU A 82 -8.40 -1.80 15.70
C LEU A 82 -9.17 -2.43 16.86
N GLU A 83 -9.80 -3.59 16.65
CA GLU A 83 -10.75 -4.17 17.60
C GLU A 83 -10.24 -5.42 18.31
N GLN A 84 -9.30 -6.17 17.70
CA GLN A 84 -8.94 -7.51 18.16
C GLN A 84 -7.45 -7.67 18.50
N ASN A 85 -6.55 -7.04 17.75
CA ASN A 85 -5.13 -7.20 17.97
C ASN A 85 -4.62 -6.30 19.12
N THR A 86 -3.68 -6.83 19.89
CA THR A 86 -2.82 -6.00 20.73
C THR A 86 -1.74 -5.38 19.85
N GLU A 87 -1.88 -4.10 19.55
CA GLU A 87 -0.93 -3.34 18.73
C GLU A 87 0.05 -2.55 19.62
N VAL A 88 1.25 -2.30 19.10
CA VAL A 88 2.24 -1.43 19.74
C VAL A 88 2.74 -0.40 18.73
N GLY A 89 3.00 0.80 19.21
CA GLY A 89 3.58 1.86 18.40
C GLY A 89 4.19 2.96 19.24
N VAL A 90 5.01 3.77 18.58
CA VAL A 90 5.65 4.94 19.18
C VAL A 90 5.28 6.16 18.35
N VAL A 91 4.88 7.22 19.04
CA VAL A 91 4.73 8.56 18.45
C VAL A 91 5.97 9.36 18.81
N VAL A 92 6.65 9.89 17.79
CA VAL A 92 7.83 10.74 17.94
C VAL A 92 7.48 12.12 17.41
N SER A 93 7.48 13.11 18.30
CA SER A 93 7.32 14.53 17.94
C SER A 93 8.68 15.12 17.57
N SER A 94 9.05 15.02 16.30
CA SER A 94 10.25 15.60 15.71
C SER A 94 9.97 15.99 14.26
N PRO A 95 9.96 17.30 13.93
CA PRO A 95 9.81 17.77 12.56
C PRO A 95 10.91 17.26 11.63
N GLU A 96 12.12 17.08 12.14
CA GLU A 96 13.27 16.57 11.39
C GLU A 96 13.02 15.13 10.94
N LEU A 97 12.65 14.24 11.87
CA LEU A 97 12.33 12.85 11.56
C LEU A 97 11.08 12.76 10.66
N ALA A 98 10.06 13.57 10.93
CA ALA A 98 8.86 13.61 10.11
C ALA A 98 9.16 14.03 8.66
N ALA A 99 10.07 14.99 8.46
CA ALA A 99 10.53 15.40 7.14
C ALA A 99 11.32 14.31 6.42
N GLU A 100 12.21 13.59 7.11
CA GLU A 100 12.95 12.46 6.53
C GLU A 100 12.00 11.34 6.07
N VAL A 101 11.03 10.97 6.91
CA VAL A 101 10.04 9.94 6.59
C VAL A 101 9.13 10.39 5.45
N ALA A 102 8.74 11.67 5.40
CA ALA A 102 7.98 12.22 4.29
C ALA A 102 8.78 12.21 2.97
N ALA A 103 10.07 12.56 3.01
CA ALA A 103 10.94 12.50 1.83
C ALA A 103 11.14 11.07 1.33
N LEU A 104 11.22 10.09 2.25
CA LEU A 104 11.20 8.68 1.88
C LEU A 104 9.89 8.33 1.19
N PHE A 105 8.74 8.71 1.75
CA PHE A 105 7.44 8.49 1.12
C PHE A 105 7.39 9.09 -0.29
N ASP A 106 7.81 10.33 -0.48
CA ASP A 106 7.81 11.02 -1.79
C ASP A 106 8.66 10.25 -2.82
N ARG A 107 9.81 9.70 -2.39
CA ARG A 107 10.62 8.83 -3.24
C ARG A 107 9.89 7.55 -3.63
N TRP A 108 9.27 6.86 -2.68
CA TRP A 108 8.54 5.62 -2.96
C TRP A 108 7.26 5.85 -3.78
N ALA A 109 6.64 7.02 -3.65
CA ALA A 109 5.47 7.44 -4.41
C ALA A 109 5.80 7.90 -5.84
N SER A 110 7.08 7.91 -6.24
CA SER A 110 7.49 8.32 -7.56
C SER A 110 6.91 7.38 -8.65
N PRO A 111 6.67 7.88 -9.88
CA PRO A 111 6.09 7.08 -10.96
C PRO A 111 6.88 5.81 -11.30
N GLU A 112 8.19 5.80 -11.00
CA GLU A 112 9.09 4.66 -11.22
C GLU A 112 8.87 3.53 -10.20
N LEU A 113 8.42 3.86 -8.98
CA LEU A 113 8.32 2.93 -7.86
C LEU A 113 6.89 2.61 -7.45
N ALA A 114 5.94 3.50 -7.72
CA ALA A 114 4.53 3.30 -7.41
C ALA A 114 3.63 3.59 -8.61
N TYR A 115 2.44 3.03 -8.53
CA TYR A 115 1.29 3.46 -9.29
C TYR A 115 0.48 4.45 -8.45
N GLU A 116 0.21 5.65 -8.95
CA GLU A 116 -0.89 6.46 -8.39
C GLU A 116 -2.20 5.88 -8.93
N VAL A 117 -3.16 5.65 -8.03
CA VAL A 117 -4.50 5.15 -8.35
C VAL A 117 -5.45 6.33 -8.35
N THR A 118 -6.22 6.46 -9.42
CA THR A 118 -7.12 7.58 -9.68
C THR A 118 -8.48 7.09 -10.16
N ARG A 119 -9.45 8.01 -10.24
CA ARG A 119 -10.74 7.76 -10.89
C ARG A 119 -10.62 8.09 -12.36
N GLY A 120 -10.86 7.09 -13.20
CA GLY A 120 -10.95 7.29 -14.65
C GLY A 120 -12.21 8.07 -15.06
N PRO A 121 -12.29 8.54 -16.31
CA PRO A 121 -13.42 9.32 -16.83
C PRO A 121 -14.77 8.60 -16.71
N ASN A 122 -14.75 7.27 -16.77
CA ASN A 122 -15.94 6.42 -16.69
C ASN A 122 -16.31 6.01 -15.25
N GLY A 123 -15.68 6.61 -14.23
CA GLY A 123 -15.87 6.25 -12.82
C GLY A 123 -15.17 4.95 -12.39
N GLY A 124 -14.42 4.31 -13.31
CA GLY A 124 -13.54 3.19 -13.03
C GLY A 124 -12.29 3.61 -12.24
N LEU A 125 -11.50 2.61 -11.82
CA LEU A 125 -10.17 2.85 -11.27
C LEU A 125 -9.16 2.87 -12.42
N GLU A 126 -8.21 3.80 -12.35
CA GLU A 126 -7.09 3.88 -13.29
C GLU A 126 -5.79 4.03 -12.52
N TRP A 127 -4.78 3.25 -12.92
CA TRP A 127 -3.43 3.35 -12.39
C TRP A 127 -2.55 4.09 -13.40
N THR A 128 -1.61 4.89 -12.90
CA THR A 128 -0.60 5.56 -13.76
C THR A 128 0.03 4.61 -14.78
N GLY A 129 0.19 5.07 -16.02
CA GLY A 129 0.55 4.22 -17.16
C GLY A 129 -0.64 3.68 -17.95
N GLY A 130 -1.88 4.08 -17.61
CA GLY A 130 -3.08 3.78 -18.40
C GLY A 130 -3.71 2.42 -18.13
N TYR A 131 -3.38 1.79 -16.99
CA TYR A 131 -3.97 0.51 -16.63
C TYR A 131 -5.37 0.71 -16.03
N THR A 132 -6.34 -0.04 -16.54
CA THR A 132 -7.73 -0.04 -16.05
C THR A 132 -8.06 -1.25 -15.16
N ASP A 133 -7.12 -2.18 -15.03
CA ASP A 133 -7.18 -3.37 -14.18
C ASP A 133 -5.84 -3.54 -13.43
N GLU A 134 -5.81 -4.42 -12.43
CA GLU A 134 -4.65 -4.70 -11.57
C GLU A 134 -3.34 -4.88 -12.36
N PRO A 135 -2.42 -3.91 -12.30
CA PRO A 135 -1.20 -3.95 -13.11
C PRO A 135 -0.34 -5.16 -12.77
N LYS A 136 0.04 -5.93 -13.80
CA LYS A 136 0.99 -7.06 -13.71
C LYS A 136 0.58 -8.19 -12.74
N ALA A 137 -0.69 -8.31 -12.36
CA ALA A 137 -1.16 -9.30 -11.37
C ALA A 137 -1.44 -10.71 -11.95
N GLY A 138 -1.39 -10.90 -13.27
CA GLY A 138 -1.79 -12.14 -13.95
C GLY A 138 -3.31 -12.39 -13.90
N PHE A 139 -3.78 -13.48 -14.53
CA PHE A 139 -5.23 -13.74 -14.73
C PHE A 139 -5.94 -14.39 -13.53
N TRP A 140 -5.24 -15.23 -12.75
CA TRP A 140 -5.87 -16.05 -11.71
C TRP A 140 -5.94 -15.38 -10.32
N ARG A 141 -5.04 -14.43 -10.03
CA ARG A 141 -5.03 -13.69 -8.75
C ARG A 141 -6.20 -12.70 -8.61
N PRO A 142 -6.61 -11.94 -9.64
CA PRO A 142 -7.74 -11.02 -9.56
C PRO A 142 -9.10 -11.72 -9.41
N LEU A 143 -9.25 -12.92 -9.97
CA LEU A 143 -10.51 -13.68 -9.91
C LEU A 143 -10.81 -14.17 -8.49
N GLY A 144 -9.80 -14.73 -7.81
CA GLY A 144 -9.89 -15.10 -6.40
C GLY A 144 -10.15 -13.89 -5.50
N ALA A 145 -9.39 -12.81 -5.67
CA ALA A 145 -9.58 -11.60 -4.87
C ALA A 145 -10.99 -11.00 -5.01
N ARG A 146 -11.54 -10.95 -6.24
CA ARG A 146 -12.92 -10.50 -6.48
C ARG A 146 -13.95 -11.39 -5.81
N LEU A 147 -13.82 -12.71 -5.93
CA LEU A 147 -14.76 -13.66 -5.32
C LEU A 147 -14.82 -13.51 -3.79
N PHE A 148 -13.66 -13.34 -3.15
CA PHE A 148 -13.56 -13.19 -1.70
C PHE A 148 -13.88 -11.78 -1.18
N SER A 149 -13.78 -10.74 -2.01
CA SER A 149 -14.19 -9.37 -1.63
C SER A 149 -15.70 -9.22 -1.36
N HIS A 150 -16.51 -10.19 -1.78
CA HIS A 150 -17.95 -10.24 -1.53
C HIS A 150 -18.33 -11.02 -0.27
N LEU A 151 -17.38 -11.71 0.38
CA LEU A 151 -17.63 -12.40 1.64
C LEU A 151 -17.43 -11.44 2.82
N PRO A 152 -18.21 -11.56 3.91
CA PRO A 152 -18.05 -10.76 5.12
C PRO A 152 -16.85 -11.27 5.94
N ILE A 153 -15.65 -11.21 5.36
CA ILE A 153 -14.39 -11.63 6.00
C ILE A 153 -13.64 -10.47 6.65
N ASP A 154 -14.20 -9.27 6.62
CA ASP A 154 -13.56 -8.03 7.13
C ASP A 154 -13.23 -8.07 8.62
N SER A 155 -13.90 -8.92 9.39
CA SER A 155 -13.61 -9.14 10.81
C SER A 155 -12.53 -10.20 11.05
N LEU A 156 -12.10 -10.92 10.00
CA LEU A 156 -11.18 -12.05 10.03
C LEU A 156 -9.81 -11.73 9.38
N ILE A 157 -9.73 -10.66 8.58
CA ILE A 157 -8.49 -10.15 7.97
C ILE A 157 -8.20 -8.75 8.50
#